data_AF-A0A151JPF5-F1
#
_entry.id   AF-A0A151JPF5-F1
#
_cell.length_a   1.000
_cell.length_b   1.000
_cell.length_c   1.000
_cell.angle_alpha   90.00
_cell.angle_beta   90.00
_cell.angle_gamma   90.00
#
_symmetry.space_group_name_H-M   'P 1'
#
loop_
_entity.id
_entity.type
_entity.pdbx_description
1 polymer ?
#
loop_
_entity_poly.entity_id
_entity_poly.type
_entity_poly.pdbx_seq_one_letter_code
_entity_poly.pdbx_strand_id
1 'polypeptide(L)'
;MLFHSNVKSLWRPEYGAYMLEGTPGKPYGGLLAHFNVVEANMRYRRQEATKLLHPNEVLMSLTVFPRVGAPDFTDPPTHPTSNTGASRSLFFPDEAIYPGHPRFKTLTRNIRERRREKVAINIPSM
;
A
#
# COMPACT_ATOMS: atom_id res chain seq x y z
N MET A 1 -13.09 -17.37 -14.13
CA MET A 1 -12.18 -18.12 -13.24
C MET A 1 -10.99 -18.57 -14.08
N LEU A 2 -9.96 -17.72 -14.20
CA LEU A 2 -8.82 -18.01 -15.06
C LEU A 2 -7.80 -18.82 -14.26
N PHE A 3 -7.58 -20.07 -14.69
CA PHE A 3 -6.49 -20.92 -14.22
C PHE A 3 -5.17 -20.22 -14.57
N HIS A 4 -4.47 -19.72 -13.55
CA HIS A 4 -3.18 -19.05 -13.75
C HIS A 4 -2.06 -20.09 -13.84
N SER A 5 -1.11 -19.81 -14.73
CA SER A 5 0.23 -20.36 -14.78
C SER A 5 0.85 -20.49 -13.37
N ASN A 6 1.79 -21.44 -13.19
CA ASN A 6 2.57 -21.60 -11.95
C ASN A 6 3.45 -20.37 -11.68
N VAL A 7 2.85 -19.25 -11.28
CA VAL A 7 3.56 -18.04 -10.84
C VAL A 7 4.12 -18.27 -9.45
N LYS A 8 5.31 -17.74 -9.16
CA LYS A 8 5.96 -17.87 -7.86
C LYS A 8 5.42 -16.87 -6.82
N SER A 9 4.86 -15.76 -7.29
CA SER A 9 4.35 -14.66 -6.47
C SER A 9 3.07 -14.10 -7.08
N LEU A 10 2.17 -13.63 -6.22
CA LEU A 10 0.98 -12.88 -6.59
C LEU A 10 1.11 -11.47 -6.03
N TRP A 11 0.79 -10.46 -6.84
CA TRP A 11 0.87 -9.06 -6.46
C TRP A 11 -0.51 -8.42 -6.51
N ARG A 12 -0.81 -7.56 -5.54
CA ARG A 12 -2.07 -6.82 -5.44
C ARG A 12 -1.79 -5.34 -5.17
N PRO A 13 -2.62 -4.44 -5.71
CA PRO A 13 -2.57 -3.04 -5.32
C PRO A 13 -3.08 -2.87 -3.89
N GLU A 14 -2.49 -1.92 -3.18
CA GLU A 14 -2.90 -1.52 -1.84
C GLU A 14 -3.39 -0.08 -1.80
N TYR A 15 -3.91 0.36 -0.64
CA TYR A 15 -4.51 1.70 -0.52
C TYR A 15 -3.55 2.84 -0.91
N GLY A 16 -2.32 2.80 -0.39
CA GLY A 16 -1.30 3.80 -0.69
C GLY A 16 -0.73 3.59 -2.09
N ALA A 17 -0.58 4.66 -2.87
CA ALA A 17 0.03 4.58 -4.20
C ALA A 17 1.48 4.06 -4.17
N TYR A 18 2.16 4.23 -3.03
CA TYR A 18 3.51 3.75 -2.74
C TYR A 18 3.55 2.34 -2.11
N MET A 19 2.41 1.66 -1.97
CA MET A 19 2.32 0.35 -1.32
C MET A 19 2.22 -0.79 -2.35
N LEU A 20 2.80 -1.93 -1.98
CA LEU A 20 2.72 -3.19 -2.70
C LEU A 20 2.40 -4.32 -1.72
N GLU A 21 1.44 -5.17 -2.09
CA GLU A 21 1.18 -6.41 -1.39
C GLU A 21 1.60 -7.59 -2.27
N GLY A 22 2.56 -8.37 -1.80
CA GLY A 22 2.98 -9.61 -2.43
C GLY A 22 2.61 -10.81 -1.56
N THR A 23 2.09 -11.88 -2.16
CA THR A 23 1.84 -13.16 -1.48
C THR A 23 2.48 -14.31 -2.27
N PRO A 24 2.66 -15.50 -1.65
CA PRO A 24 3.11 -16.68 -2.37
C PRO A 24 2.16 -17.02 -3.53
N GLY A 25 2.71 -17.51 -4.65
CA GLY A 25 1.91 -17.88 -5.81
C GLY A 25 0.86 -18.97 -5.55
N LYS A 26 1.11 -19.80 -4.54
CA LYS A 26 0.21 -20.81 -4.00
C LYS A 26 0.33 -20.83 -2.48
N PRO A 27 -0.74 -21.21 -1.75
CA PRO A 27 -0.63 -21.45 -0.32
C PRO A 27 0.49 -22.45 0.01
N TYR A 28 1.17 -22.23 1.13
CA TYR A 28 2.07 -23.23 1.68
C TYR A 28 1.27 -24.48 2.07
N GLY A 29 1.88 -25.67 1.97
CA GLY A 29 1.22 -26.89 2.43
C GLY A 29 1.21 -27.00 3.97
N GLY A 30 0.50 -28.01 4.50
CA GLY A 30 0.31 -28.17 5.96
C GLY A 30 1.45 -28.83 6.73
N LEU A 31 2.49 -29.34 6.05
CA LEU A 31 3.63 -29.98 6.72
C LEU A 31 4.59 -28.97 7.36
N LEU A 32 5.20 -29.33 8.49
CA LEU A 32 6.22 -28.51 9.16
C LEU A 32 7.39 -28.12 8.23
N ALA A 33 7.73 -28.99 7.28
CA ALA A 33 8.78 -28.72 6.29
C ALA A 33 8.53 -27.44 5.45
N HIS A 34 7.27 -27.00 5.30
CA HIS A 34 6.96 -25.79 4.55
C HIS A 34 7.33 -24.50 5.29
N PHE A 35 7.57 -24.53 6.61
CA PHE A 35 8.11 -23.36 7.31
C PHE A 35 9.49 -22.96 6.77
N ASN A 36 10.27 -23.94 6.28
CA ASN A 36 11.59 -23.71 5.72
C ASN A 36 11.58 -22.93 4.39
N VAL A 37 10.42 -22.77 3.74
CA VAL A 37 10.32 -22.07 2.44
C VAL A 37 9.71 -20.67 2.53
N VAL A 38 9.16 -20.28 3.70
CA VAL A 38 8.46 -19.01 3.87
C VAL A 38 9.39 -17.82 3.63
N GLU A 39 10.54 -17.82 4.31
CA GLU A 39 11.50 -16.74 4.18
C GLU A 39 12.10 -16.69 2.77
N ALA A 40 12.43 -17.85 2.19
CA ALA A 40 12.93 -17.92 0.82
C ALA A 40 11.93 -17.33 -0.19
N ASN A 41 10.64 -17.59 -0.01
CA ASN A 41 9.58 -16.98 -0.81
C ASN A 41 9.48 -15.46 -0.60
N MET A 42 9.58 -14.98 0.65
CA MET A 42 9.59 -13.54 0.97
C MET A 42 10.80 -12.83 0.34
N ARG A 43 11.99 -13.41 0.44
CA ARG A 43 13.22 -12.91 -0.19
C ARG A 43 13.08 -12.84 -1.71
N TYR A 44 12.51 -13.89 -2.31
CA TYR A 44 12.23 -13.91 -3.76
C TYR A 44 11.28 -12.77 -4.17
N ARG A 45 10.17 -12.54 -3.44
CA ARG A 45 9.26 -11.41 -3.71
C ARG A 45 9.98 -10.07 -3.66
N ARG A 46 10.82 -9.86 -2.65
CA ARG A 46 11.64 -8.63 -2.54
C ARG A 46 12.59 -8.48 -3.73
N GLN A 47 13.27 -9.54 -4.14
CA GLN A 47 14.15 -9.52 -5.31
C GLN A 47 13.38 -9.23 -6.60
N GLU A 48 12.21 -9.82 -6.78
CA GLU A 48 11.35 -9.61 -7.95
C GLU A 48 10.93 -8.14 -8.06
N ALA A 49 10.40 -7.57 -6.97
CA ALA A 49 10.00 -6.15 -6.95
C ALA A 49 11.19 -5.19 -7.05
N THR A 50 12.35 -5.54 -6.46
CA THR A 50 13.56 -4.69 -6.52
C THR A 50 14.04 -4.48 -7.96
N LYS A 51 13.87 -5.47 -8.84
CA LYS A 51 14.25 -5.37 -10.26
C LYS A 51 13.44 -4.34 -11.04
N LEU A 52 12.29 -3.93 -10.51
CA LEU A 52 11.39 -2.98 -11.16
C LEU A 52 11.56 -1.56 -10.62
N LEU A 53 12.36 -1.36 -9.57
CA LEU A 53 12.59 -0.05 -8.97
C LEU A 53 13.49 0.82 -9.85
N HIS A 54 13.23 2.12 -9.80
CA HIS A 54 14.12 3.14 -10.34
C HIS A 54 15.36 3.34 -9.44
N PRO A 55 16.45 3.95 -9.94
CA PRO A 55 17.71 4.09 -9.20
C PRO A 55 17.62 4.74 -7.80
N ASN A 56 16.61 5.58 -7.56
CA ASN A 56 16.42 6.29 -6.29
C ASN A 56 15.26 5.74 -5.46
N GLU A 57 14.76 4.55 -5.78
CA GLU A 57 13.69 3.89 -5.05
C GLU A 57 14.23 2.71 -4.23
N VAL A 58 13.61 2.49 -3.07
CA VAL A 58 13.96 1.36 -2.21
C VAL A 58 12.69 0.74 -1.61
N LEU A 59 12.67 -0.59 -1.58
CA LEU A 59 11.61 -1.33 -0.91
C LEU A 59 11.87 -1.40 0.59
N MET A 60 10.91 -0.97 1.38
CA MET A 60 10.95 -1.14 2.84
C MET A 60 9.69 -1.84 3.34
N SER A 61 9.86 -2.71 4.34
CA SER A 61 8.73 -3.32 5.05
C SER A 61 8.46 -2.53 6.32
N LEU A 62 7.99 -1.29 6.16
CA LEU A 62 7.63 -0.40 7.27
C LEU A 62 6.16 -0.59 7.63
N THR A 63 5.86 -0.58 8.92
CA THR A 63 4.48 -0.55 9.43
C THR A 63 3.87 0.84 9.28
N VAL A 64 4.67 1.89 9.48
CA VAL A 64 4.29 3.30 9.30
C VAL A 64 5.47 4.05 8.70
N PHE A 65 5.21 4.90 7.71
CA PHE A 65 6.21 5.83 7.21
C PHE A 65 6.23 7.08 8.12
N PRO A 66 7.36 7.43 8.75
CA PRO A 66 7.36 8.44 9.82
C PRO A 66 6.91 9.85 9.40
N ARG A 67 7.03 10.19 8.12
CA ARG A 67 6.69 11.51 7.57
C ARG A 67 5.37 11.53 6.79
N VAL A 68 4.49 10.53 6.93
CA VAL A 68 3.18 10.54 6.26
C VAL A 68 2.44 11.83 6.59
N GLY A 69 2.06 12.57 5.54
CA GLY A 69 1.33 13.83 5.66
C GLY A 69 2.16 15.06 6.03
N ALA A 70 3.49 14.92 6.19
CA ALA A 70 4.39 16.06 6.28
C ALA A 70 4.57 16.73 4.90
N PRO A 71 5.03 17.99 4.82
CA PRO A 71 5.40 18.60 3.54
C PRO A 71 6.38 17.72 2.75
N ASP A 72 6.17 17.64 1.44
CA ASP A 72 7.00 16.96 0.44
C ASP A 72 7.31 15.48 0.76
N PHE A 73 6.35 14.76 1.37
CA PHE A 73 6.53 13.34 1.70
C PHE A 73 6.30 12.38 0.52
N THR A 74 5.75 12.86 -0.59
CA THR A 74 5.54 12.10 -1.84
C THR A 74 6.58 12.45 -2.89
N ASP A 75 6.79 11.55 -3.84
CA ASP A 75 7.59 11.81 -5.05
C ASP A 75 6.76 11.52 -6.31
N PRO A 76 6.56 12.52 -7.20
CA PRO A 76 6.87 13.93 -7.00
C PRO A 76 6.08 14.54 -5.81
N PRO A 77 6.49 15.71 -5.30
CA PRO A 77 5.73 16.40 -4.25
C PRO A 77 4.29 16.69 -4.65
N THR A 78 3.34 16.42 -3.76
CA THR A 78 1.90 16.63 -3.96
C THR A 78 1.27 17.29 -2.73
N HIS A 79 0.12 17.94 -2.91
CA HIS A 79 -0.50 18.78 -1.88
C HIS A 79 -1.92 18.34 -1.54
N PRO A 80 -2.32 18.37 -0.25
CA PRO A 80 -3.67 17.98 0.17
C PRO A 80 -4.78 18.87 -0.41
N THR A 81 -5.84 18.25 -0.92
CA THR A 81 -7.05 18.95 -1.40
C THR A 81 -8.16 18.91 -0.34
N SER A 82 -8.05 19.75 0.68
CA SER A 82 -8.91 19.72 1.87
C SER A 82 -10.40 19.98 1.61
N ASN A 83 -10.76 20.63 0.50
CA ASN A 83 -12.14 21.01 0.20
C ASN A 83 -12.82 20.12 -0.87
N THR A 84 -12.03 19.49 -1.74
CA THR A 84 -12.55 18.86 -2.97
C THR A 84 -12.18 17.38 -3.13
N GLY A 85 -11.08 16.93 -2.51
CA GLY A 85 -10.60 15.55 -2.64
C GLY A 85 -11.53 14.50 -2.04
N ALA A 86 -11.30 13.23 -2.39
CA ALA A 86 -11.95 12.08 -1.78
C ALA A 86 -11.74 12.07 -0.26
N SER A 87 -10.50 12.28 0.18
CA SER A 87 -10.14 12.30 1.60
C SER A 87 -10.54 13.59 2.32
N ARG A 88 -10.47 14.74 1.61
CA ARG A 88 -10.54 16.08 2.23
C ARG A 88 -9.56 16.26 3.40
N SER A 89 -8.46 15.51 3.37
CA SER A 89 -7.44 15.58 4.42
C SER A 89 -6.77 16.95 4.43
N LEU A 90 -6.31 17.37 5.61
CA LEU A 90 -5.44 18.54 5.75
C LEU A 90 -3.99 18.22 5.42
N PHE A 91 -3.61 16.94 5.47
CA PHE A 91 -2.22 16.49 5.47
C PHE A 91 -1.92 15.47 4.36
N PHE A 92 -2.91 14.66 3.95
CA PHE A 92 -2.71 13.55 3.01
C PHE A 92 -3.29 13.88 1.62
N PRO A 93 -2.46 13.98 0.57
CA PRO A 93 -2.90 14.23 -0.80
C PRO A 93 -3.65 13.02 -1.39
N ASP A 94 -4.59 13.30 -2.28
CA ASP A 94 -5.39 12.28 -2.94
C ASP A 94 -4.58 11.48 -3.98
N GLU A 95 -3.44 12.02 -4.41
CA GLU A 95 -2.42 11.40 -5.26
C GLU A 95 -1.68 10.27 -4.53
N ALA A 96 -1.58 10.35 -3.20
CA ALA A 96 -1.01 9.27 -2.39
C ALA A 96 -1.98 8.09 -2.20
N ILE A 97 -3.23 8.20 -2.66
CA ILE A 97 -4.19 7.09 -2.76
C ILE A 97 -3.99 6.42 -4.13
N TYR A 98 -3.85 5.10 -4.15
CA TYR A 98 -3.57 4.35 -5.38
C TYR A 98 -4.57 4.68 -6.51
N PRO A 99 -4.10 5.31 -7.62
CA PRO A 99 -4.99 5.82 -8.66
C PRO A 99 -5.45 4.73 -9.62
N GLY A 100 -4.72 3.61 -9.71
CA GLY A 100 -4.98 2.54 -10.66
C GLY A 100 -6.24 1.72 -10.38
N HIS A 101 -6.96 1.98 -9.27
CA HIS A 101 -8.22 1.30 -8.98
C HIS A 101 -9.22 2.22 -8.24
N PRO A 102 -10.42 2.48 -8.80
CA PRO A 102 -11.36 3.47 -8.26
C PRO A 102 -11.89 3.13 -6.85
N ARG A 103 -11.86 1.85 -6.47
CA ARG A 103 -12.26 1.35 -5.14
C ARG A 103 -11.68 2.17 -3.99
N PHE A 104 -10.41 2.55 -4.05
CA PHE A 104 -9.75 3.20 -2.91
C PHE A 104 -10.31 4.59 -2.66
N LYS A 105 -10.37 5.45 -3.70
CA LYS A 105 -10.98 6.78 -3.59
C LYS A 105 -12.47 6.73 -3.25
N THR A 106 -13.20 5.77 -3.83
CA THR A 106 -14.63 5.58 -3.51
C THR A 106 -14.84 5.17 -2.06
N LEU A 107 -14.04 4.24 -1.53
CA LEU A 107 -14.13 3.83 -0.13
C LEU A 107 -13.84 5.01 0.81
N THR A 108 -12.77 5.77 0.55
CA THR A 108 -12.40 6.96 1.33
C THR A 108 -13.55 7.97 1.38
N ARG A 109 -14.11 8.30 0.21
CA ARG A 109 -15.25 9.23 0.11
C ARG A 109 -16.47 8.71 0.86
N ASN A 110 -16.84 7.45 0.65
CA ASN A 110 -18.04 6.86 1.24
C ASN A 110 -17.96 6.80 2.77
N ILE A 111 -16.79 6.48 3.34
CA ILE A 111 -16.58 6.48 4.80
C ILE A 111 -16.80 7.89 5.35
N ARG A 112 -16.16 8.90 4.76
CA ARG A 112 -16.29 10.30 5.17
C ARG A 112 -17.74 10.79 5.05
N GLU A 113 -18.40 10.53 3.92
CA GLU A 113 -19.77 10.99 3.66
C GLU A 113 -20.79 10.30 4.56
N ARG A 114 -20.65 8.99 4.76
CA ARG A 114 -21.50 8.24 5.71
C ARG A 114 -21.32 8.76 7.14
N ARG A 115 -20.07 9.04 7.56
CA ARG A 115 -19.76 9.58 8.89
C ARG A 115 -20.19 11.04 9.06
N ARG A 116 -20.35 11.78 7.96
CA ARG A 116 -20.61 13.23 7.89
C ARG A 116 -19.51 14.13 8.47
N GLU A 117 -18.35 13.55 8.73
CA GLU A 117 -17.13 14.24 9.19
C GLU A 117 -15.89 13.46 8.74
N LYS A 118 -14.72 14.08 8.85
CA LYS A 118 -13.44 13.41 8.59
C LYS A 118 -13.19 12.34 9.66
N VAL A 119 -12.53 11.24 9.28
CA VAL A 119 -12.01 10.29 10.27
C VAL A 119 -10.98 11.01 11.15
N ALA A 120 -11.11 10.86 12.47
CA ALA A 120 -10.22 11.45 13.45
C ALA A 120 -9.48 10.35 14.22
N ILE A 121 -8.15 10.44 14.23
CA ILE A 121 -7.25 9.55 14.97
C ILE A 121 -6.31 10.46 15.77
N ASN A 122 -6.46 10.47 17.09
CA ASN A 122 -5.62 11.25 17.99
C ASN A 122 -4.64 10.30 18.69
N ILE A 123 -3.36 10.55 18.49
CA ILE A 123 -2.26 9.78 19.11
C ILE A 123 -1.67 10.66 20.22
N PRO A 124 -1.46 10.15 21.44
CA PRO A 124 -0.78 10.91 22.49
C PRO A 124 0.60 11.38 22.03
N SER A 125 0.91 12.65 22.26
CA SER A 125 2.28 13.13 22.14
C SER A 125 3.13 12.46 23.23
N MET A 126 4.33 12.01 22.88
CA MET A 126 5.36 11.69 23.87
C MET A 126 5.77 12.93 24.65
#